data_AF-A0A932QVH7-F1
#
_entry.id   AF-A0A932QVH7-F1
#
_cell.length_a   1.000
_cell.length_b   1.000
_cell.length_c   1.000
_cell.angle_alpha   90.00
_cell.angle_beta   90.00
_cell.angle_gamma   90.00
#
_symmetry.space_group_name_H-M   'P 1'
#
loop_
_entity.id
_entity.type
_entity.pdbx_description
1 polymer ?
#
loop_
_entity_poly.entity_id
_entity_poly.type
_entity_poly.pdbx_seq_one_letter_code
_entity_poly.pdbx_strand_id
1 'polypeptide(L)'
;MRTTIHTIKECKKQKRKIVALTAYDYSTAKSLDNAGVDVILVGDSLAQVALGHENTLSLTMDEMLHHAKAVVKGVKNALVVVDMPFLSYQVSKKDAVLNAGRCLQIGAQAVKVEGASKDILKTIEKMISTGIPVLGHVGFTPQSVNALGGNRVQGKTALAAKDLLSQAKDLQNVGCFAVVIELVPSEVGALITENLDVPTIGIGAGSDCDGQILVTDDLLGKFMDFKPSFVKRYAELGKNTEDAVKDFIYDVQNGKYPQVNESFFMAEPEAEKLNKR
;
A
#
# COMPACT_ATOMS: atom_id res chain seq x y z
N MET A 1 -7.43 -18.13 9.98
CA MET A 1 -8.56 -17.29 10.44
C MET A 1 -8.31 -15.90 9.88
N ARG A 2 -9.32 -15.23 9.31
CA ARG A 2 -9.14 -13.93 8.66
C ARG A 2 -8.81 -12.83 9.69
N THR A 3 -7.81 -12.02 9.41
CA THR A 3 -7.43 -10.83 10.20
C THR A 3 -8.52 -9.79 10.12
N THR A 4 -8.88 -9.25 11.28
CA THR A 4 -9.92 -8.23 11.44
C THR A 4 -9.35 -7.00 12.14
N ILE A 5 -10.09 -5.89 12.17
CA ILE A 5 -9.71 -4.72 12.98
C ILE A 5 -9.56 -5.06 14.47
N HIS A 6 -10.28 -6.06 14.97
CA HIS A 6 -10.14 -6.54 16.35
C HIS A 6 -8.80 -7.26 16.54
N THR A 7 -8.42 -8.13 15.59
CA THR A 7 -7.11 -8.78 15.57
C THR A 7 -5.98 -7.75 15.58
N ILE A 8 -6.09 -6.70 14.76
CA ILE A 8 -5.10 -5.61 14.71
C ILE A 8 -4.98 -4.87 16.04
N LYS A 9 -6.11 -4.53 16.69
CA LYS A 9 -6.09 -3.92 18.03
C LYS A 9 -5.45 -4.83 19.08
N GLU A 10 -5.68 -6.13 18.98
CA GLU A 10 -5.15 -7.10 19.93
C GLU A 10 -3.62 -7.28 19.80
N CYS A 11 -3.06 -7.09 18.59
CA CYS A 11 -1.61 -7.10 18.37
C CYS A 11 -0.86 -6.16 19.33
N LYS A 12 -1.36 -4.94 19.53
CA LYS A 12 -0.76 -3.96 20.46
C LYS A 12 -0.74 -4.48 21.89
N LYS A 13 -1.87 -5.01 22.38
CA LYS A 13 -1.95 -5.56 23.75
C LYS A 13 -1.01 -6.75 23.96
N GLN A 14 -0.87 -7.57 22.93
CA GLN A 14 0.02 -8.73 22.93
C GLN A 14 1.48 -8.38 22.64
N LYS A 15 1.79 -7.10 22.34
CA LYS A 15 3.10 -6.63 21.87
C LYS A 15 3.61 -7.39 20.64
N ARG A 16 2.71 -7.93 19.82
CA ARG A 16 3.03 -8.55 18.53
C ARG A 16 3.07 -7.45 17.47
N LYS A 17 4.19 -7.31 16.77
CA LYS A 17 4.30 -6.30 15.70
C LYS A 17 3.36 -6.64 14.54
N ILE A 18 2.64 -5.63 14.05
CA ILE A 18 1.79 -5.73 12.85
C ILE A 18 2.67 -5.60 11.61
N VAL A 19 2.53 -6.55 10.68
CA VAL A 19 3.21 -6.50 9.39
C VAL A 19 2.22 -6.08 8.31
N ALA A 20 2.45 -4.92 7.71
CA ALA A 20 1.64 -4.38 6.64
C ALA A 20 2.47 -4.19 5.37
N LEU A 21 1.87 -4.43 4.21
CA LEU A 21 2.51 -4.23 2.90
C LEU A 21 1.48 -3.76 1.87
N THR A 22 1.93 -3.03 0.85
CA THR A 22 1.03 -2.61 -0.24
C THR A 22 0.82 -3.71 -1.28
N ALA A 23 -0.32 -3.71 -1.98
CA ALA A 23 -0.49 -4.54 -3.17
C ALA A 23 -1.43 -3.87 -4.16
N TYR A 24 -1.21 -4.14 -5.46
CA TYR A 24 -1.96 -3.51 -6.55
C TYR A 24 -2.50 -4.51 -7.59
N ASP A 25 -2.17 -5.80 -7.43
CA ASP A 25 -2.59 -6.88 -8.32
C ASP A 25 -2.90 -8.17 -7.55
N TYR A 26 -3.55 -9.11 -8.23
CA TYR A 26 -3.99 -10.39 -7.66
C TYR A 26 -2.83 -11.26 -7.18
N SER A 27 -1.80 -11.43 -8.01
CA SER A 27 -0.69 -12.36 -7.75
C SER A 27 0.20 -11.91 -6.61
N THR A 28 0.51 -10.62 -6.54
CA THR A 28 1.26 -10.02 -5.45
C THR A 28 0.45 -10.16 -4.16
N ALA A 29 -0.82 -9.76 -4.15
CA ALA A 29 -1.68 -9.86 -2.98
C ALA A 29 -1.79 -11.31 -2.45
N LYS A 30 -1.95 -12.29 -3.33
CA LYS A 30 -1.98 -13.71 -2.98
C LYS A 30 -0.68 -14.19 -2.36
N SER A 31 0.46 -13.73 -2.88
CA SER A 31 1.78 -14.10 -2.36
C SER A 31 2.00 -13.51 -0.96
N LEU A 32 1.62 -12.25 -0.76
CA LEU A 32 1.67 -11.59 0.54
C LEU A 32 0.75 -12.25 1.58
N ASP A 33 -0.48 -12.60 1.17
CA ASP A 33 -1.43 -13.28 2.06
C ASP A 33 -0.93 -14.66 2.50
N ASN A 34 -0.36 -15.44 1.57
CA ASN A 34 0.24 -16.74 1.88
C ASN A 34 1.48 -16.62 2.79
N ALA A 35 2.22 -15.50 2.68
CA ALA A 35 3.37 -15.22 3.53
C ALA A 35 2.98 -14.78 4.96
N GLY A 36 1.69 -14.55 5.23
CA GLY A 36 1.20 -14.20 6.57
C GLY A 36 1.24 -12.70 6.88
N VAL A 37 1.18 -11.83 5.87
CA VAL A 37 1.03 -10.37 6.07
C VAL A 37 -0.30 -10.09 6.79
N ASP A 38 -0.28 -9.26 7.83
CA ASP A 38 -1.46 -8.93 8.63
C ASP A 38 -2.42 -8.00 7.88
N VAL A 39 -1.86 -6.99 7.21
CA VAL A 39 -2.60 -5.93 6.52
C VAL A 39 -2.07 -5.75 5.10
N ILE A 40 -2.95 -5.84 4.11
CA ILE A 40 -2.62 -5.50 2.72
C ILE A 40 -3.31 -4.18 2.38
N LEU A 41 -2.50 -3.16 2.11
CA LEU A 41 -2.98 -1.83 1.73
C LEU A 41 -2.97 -1.67 0.20
N VAL A 42 -4.13 -1.41 -0.39
CA VAL A 42 -4.21 -0.89 -1.75
C VAL A 42 -4.00 0.62 -1.65
N GLY A 43 -2.73 1.02 -1.66
CA GLY A 43 -2.32 2.40 -1.41
C GLY A 43 -2.28 3.26 -2.66
N ASP A 44 -2.48 4.57 -2.52
CA ASP A 44 -2.37 5.52 -3.63
C ASP A 44 -0.95 5.68 -4.18
N SER A 45 0.05 5.18 -3.45
CA SER A 45 1.41 4.89 -3.94
C SER A 45 1.45 4.13 -5.27
N LEU A 46 0.38 3.39 -5.61
CA LEU A 46 0.21 2.75 -6.93
C LEU A 46 0.34 3.74 -8.09
N ALA A 47 -0.03 5.01 -7.88
CA ALA A 47 0.12 6.07 -8.87
C ALA A 47 1.56 6.15 -9.39
N GLN A 48 2.54 6.06 -8.49
CA GLN A 48 3.96 6.15 -8.84
C GLN A 48 4.50 4.80 -9.29
N VAL A 49 4.38 3.77 -8.45
CA VAL A 49 5.10 2.50 -8.67
C VAL A 49 4.45 1.57 -9.70
N ALA A 50 3.15 1.77 -9.99
CA ALA A 50 2.42 0.96 -10.96
C ALA A 50 1.97 1.74 -12.20
N LEU A 51 1.61 3.03 -12.06
CA LEU A 51 1.12 3.87 -13.17
C LEU A 51 2.13 4.90 -13.68
N GLY A 52 3.28 5.07 -13.02
CA GLY A 52 4.34 5.98 -13.48
C GLY A 52 3.99 7.47 -13.37
N HIS A 53 3.00 7.83 -12.55
CA HIS A 53 2.71 9.23 -12.23
C HIS A 53 3.81 9.84 -11.36
N GLU A 54 3.95 11.17 -11.43
CA GLU A 54 4.94 11.90 -10.64
C GLU A 54 4.60 11.89 -9.14
N ASN A 55 3.31 11.90 -8.80
CA ASN A 55 2.80 11.92 -7.43
C ASN A 55 1.43 11.23 -7.36
N THR A 56 0.84 11.14 -6.15
CA THR A 56 -0.42 10.44 -5.91
C THR A 56 -1.68 11.29 -6.19
N LEU A 57 -1.55 12.58 -6.52
CA LEU A 57 -2.68 13.50 -6.64
C LEU A 57 -3.54 13.25 -7.89
N SER A 58 -2.96 12.69 -8.94
CA SER A 58 -3.68 12.41 -10.20
C SER A 58 -4.54 11.16 -10.13
N LEU A 59 -4.36 10.33 -9.09
CA LEU A 59 -5.04 9.05 -8.99
C LEU A 59 -6.53 9.23 -8.67
N THR A 60 -7.38 8.60 -9.49
CA THR A 60 -8.83 8.68 -9.34
C THR A 60 -9.39 7.55 -8.45
N MET A 61 -10.62 7.74 -7.96
CA MET A 61 -11.35 6.67 -7.27
C MET A 61 -11.58 5.44 -8.16
N ASP A 62 -11.78 5.61 -9.46
CA ASP A 62 -12.07 4.49 -10.35
C ASP A 62 -10.83 3.64 -10.61
N GLU A 63 -9.66 4.26 -10.77
CA GLU A 63 -8.37 3.56 -10.83
C GLU A 63 -8.08 2.82 -9.52
N MET A 64 -8.29 3.48 -8.37
CA MET A 64 -8.14 2.84 -7.06
C MET A 64 -9.02 1.58 -6.93
N LEU A 65 -10.30 1.68 -7.30
CA LEU A 65 -11.24 0.57 -7.25
C LEU A 65 -10.90 -0.55 -8.24
N HIS A 66 -10.33 -0.21 -9.40
CA HIS A 66 -9.88 -1.20 -10.38
C HIS A 66 -8.80 -2.11 -9.79
N HIS A 67 -7.75 -1.52 -9.21
CA HIS A 67 -6.67 -2.29 -8.57
C HIS A 67 -7.15 -3.02 -7.32
N ALA A 68 -7.98 -2.38 -6.48
CA ALA A 68 -8.51 -2.99 -5.28
C ALA A 68 -9.34 -4.26 -5.57
N LYS A 69 -10.13 -4.27 -6.67
CA LYS A 69 -10.87 -5.47 -7.10
C LYS A 69 -9.96 -6.66 -7.41
N ALA A 70 -8.77 -6.42 -7.95
CA ALA A 70 -7.80 -7.49 -8.21
C ALA A 70 -7.19 -8.01 -6.90
N VAL A 71 -6.80 -7.09 -6.01
CA VAL A 71 -6.18 -7.42 -4.71
C VAL A 71 -7.13 -8.22 -3.82
N VAL A 72 -8.39 -7.76 -3.66
CA VAL A 72 -9.36 -8.46 -2.80
C VAL A 72 -9.57 -9.91 -3.22
N LYS A 73 -9.52 -10.22 -4.52
CA LYS A 73 -9.61 -11.61 -5.03
C LYS A 73 -8.40 -12.47 -4.63
N GLY A 74 -7.23 -11.86 -4.44
CA GLY A 74 -5.98 -12.54 -4.08
C GLY A 74 -5.87 -12.85 -2.59
N VAL A 75 -6.60 -12.13 -1.73
CA VAL A 75 -6.44 -12.20 -0.27
C VAL A 75 -7.51 -13.10 0.37
N LYS A 76 -7.08 -14.04 1.22
CA LYS A 76 -7.97 -14.88 2.03
C LYS A 76 -7.93 -14.53 3.51
N ASN A 77 -6.76 -14.18 4.05
CA ASN A 77 -6.55 -14.02 5.48
C ASN A 77 -6.30 -12.57 5.90
N ALA A 78 -5.47 -11.80 5.20
CA ALA A 78 -5.08 -10.46 5.59
C ALA A 78 -6.28 -9.47 5.68
N LEU A 79 -6.10 -8.40 6.46
CA LEU A 79 -7.00 -7.25 6.45
C LEU A 79 -6.72 -6.40 5.20
N VAL A 80 -7.65 -6.34 4.25
CA VAL A 80 -7.52 -5.47 3.09
C VAL A 80 -8.03 -4.08 3.43
N VAL A 81 -7.14 -3.09 3.29
CA VAL A 81 -7.43 -1.66 3.45
C VAL A 81 -7.25 -0.99 2.09
N VAL A 82 -8.14 -0.08 1.71
CA VAL A 82 -8.03 0.68 0.45
C VAL A 82 -7.86 2.15 0.77
N ASP A 83 -6.89 2.81 0.12
CA ASP A 83 -6.75 4.25 0.27
C ASP A 83 -7.93 5.01 -0.32
N MET A 84 -8.30 6.09 0.35
CA MET A 84 -9.16 7.12 -0.23
C MET A 84 -8.25 8.13 -0.95
N PRO A 85 -8.14 8.11 -2.30
CA PRO A 85 -7.29 9.03 -3.06
C PRO A 85 -7.69 10.50 -2.87
N PHE A 86 -6.82 11.41 -3.33
CA PHE A 86 -7.07 12.85 -3.26
C PHE A 86 -8.44 13.24 -3.86
N LEU A 87 -9.11 14.20 -3.22
CA LEU A 87 -10.49 14.65 -3.47
C LEU A 87 -11.61 13.62 -3.26
N SER A 88 -11.31 12.36 -2.93
CA SER A 88 -12.37 11.35 -2.73
C SER A 88 -13.11 11.48 -1.40
N TYR A 89 -12.50 12.14 -0.40
CA TYR A 89 -13.07 12.30 0.94
C TYR A 89 -13.01 13.74 1.47
N GLN A 90 -12.18 14.60 0.88
CA GLN A 90 -11.99 15.98 1.30
C GLN A 90 -13.15 16.89 0.87
N VAL A 91 -13.84 16.54 -0.23
CA VAL A 91 -14.87 17.40 -0.85
C VAL A 91 -16.14 17.49 -0.01
N SER A 92 -16.69 16.36 0.40
CA SER A 92 -17.89 16.32 1.23
C SER A 92 -18.01 15.02 2.02
N LYS A 93 -18.70 15.06 3.16
CA LYS A 93 -18.99 13.87 3.97
C LYS A 93 -19.78 12.82 3.19
N LYS A 94 -20.69 13.26 2.31
CA LYS A 94 -21.53 12.37 1.50
C LYS A 94 -20.67 11.59 0.53
N ASP A 95 -19.80 12.28 -0.21
CA ASP A 95 -18.94 11.64 -1.21
C ASP A 95 -17.92 10.72 -0.54
N ALA A 96 -17.35 11.12 0.60
CA ALA A 96 -16.46 10.28 1.39
C ALA A 96 -17.12 8.94 1.79
N VAL A 97 -18.35 8.99 2.30
CA VAL A 97 -19.11 7.79 2.69
C VAL A 97 -19.42 6.91 1.47
N LEU A 98 -19.86 7.50 0.36
CA LEU A 98 -20.18 6.75 -0.86
C LEU A 98 -18.92 6.10 -1.45
N ASN A 99 -17.82 6.85 -1.55
CA ASN A 99 -16.55 6.35 -2.06
C ASN A 99 -15.98 5.22 -1.19
N ALA A 100 -15.98 5.37 0.13
CA ALA A 100 -15.53 4.30 1.01
C ALA A 100 -16.47 3.09 1.01
N GLY A 101 -17.78 3.34 0.88
CA GLY A 101 -18.77 2.27 0.67
C GLY A 101 -18.47 1.44 -0.59
N ARG A 102 -18.05 2.08 -1.70
CA ARG A 102 -17.61 1.38 -2.92
C ARG A 102 -16.41 0.48 -2.66
N CYS A 103 -15.44 0.90 -1.85
CA CYS A 103 -14.30 0.08 -1.44
C CYS A 103 -14.75 -1.17 -0.66
N LEU A 104 -15.69 -1.01 0.28
CA LEU A 104 -16.22 -2.15 1.05
C LEU A 104 -17.06 -3.10 0.17
N GLN A 105 -17.86 -2.56 -0.76
CA GLN A 105 -18.69 -3.35 -1.68
C GLN A 105 -17.89 -4.28 -2.59
N ILE A 106 -16.64 -3.92 -2.93
CA ILE A 106 -15.74 -4.81 -3.68
C ILE A 106 -14.98 -5.80 -2.78
N GLY A 107 -15.20 -5.75 -1.46
CA GLY A 107 -14.71 -6.71 -0.46
C GLY A 107 -13.50 -6.28 0.36
N ALA A 108 -13.08 -5.00 0.27
CA ALA A 108 -12.16 -4.43 1.26
C ALA A 108 -12.84 -4.37 2.63
N GLN A 109 -12.05 -4.44 3.70
CA GLN A 109 -12.57 -4.45 5.08
C GLN A 109 -12.50 -3.07 5.76
N ALA A 110 -11.70 -2.15 5.22
CA ALA A 110 -11.51 -0.83 5.77
C ALA A 110 -10.98 0.13 4.69
N VAL A 111 -10.94 1.42 5.02
CA VAL A 111 -10.30 2.45 4.20
C VAL A 111 -9.22 3.21 4.98
N LYS A 112 -8.21 3.75 4.28
CA LYS A 112 -7.22 4.68 4.85
C LYS A 112 -7.52 6.11 4.40
N VAL A 113 -7.38 7.06 5.34
CA VAL A 113 -7.67 8.49 5.15
C VAL A 113 -6.53 9.33 5.73
N GLU A 114 -6.07 10.34 5.01
CA GLU A 114 -4.97 11.20 5.42
C GLU A 114 -5.42 12.51 6.07
N GLY A 115 -4.70 12.90 7.11
CA GLY A 115 -4.86 14.17 7.80
C GLY A 115 -5.83 14.12 8.97
N ALA A 116 -5.68 15.12 9.85
CA ALA A 116 -6.46 15.27 11.08
C ALA A 116 -7.01 16.70 11.24
N SER A 117 -7.25 17.40 10.13
CA SER A 117 -7.92 18.70 10.22
C SER A 117 -9.33 18.53 10.77
N LYS A 118 -9.89 19.58 11.37
CA LYS A 118 -11.25 19.53 11.95
C LYS A 118 -12.30 19.03 10.97
N ASP A 119 -12.19 19.36 9.69
CA ASP A 119 -13.16 18.93 8.68
C ASP A 119 -12.92 17.49 8.22
N ILE A 120 -11.66 17.03 8.14
CA ILE A 120 -11.36 15.62 7.90
C ILE A 120 -11.83 14.74 9.06
N LEU A 121 -11.61 15.16 10.31
CA LEU A 121 -12.09 14.45 11.50
C LEU A 121 -13.62 14.28 11.50
N LYS A 122 -14.37 15.33 11.15
CA LYS A 122 -15.83 15.27 10.98
C LYS A 122 -16.27 14.35 9.83
N THR A 123 -15.45 14.21 8.80
CA THR A 123 -15.70 13.26 7.69
C THR A 123 -15.46 11.82 8.15
N ILE A 124 -14.33 11.56 8.82
CA ILE A 124 -13.99 10.25 9.39
C ILE A 124 -15.08 9.79 10.37
N GLU A 125 -15.50 10.65 11.29
CA GLU A 125 -16.59 10.36 12.23
C GLU A 125 -17.89 9.95 11.49
N LYS A 126 -18.19 10.62 10.36
CA LYS A 126 -19.37 10.28 9.55
C LYS A 126 -19.23 8.92 8.85
N MET A 127 -18.03 8.56 8.40
CA MET A 127 -17.75 7.24 7.82
C MET A 127 -17.89 6.14 8.87
N ILE A 128 -17.28 6.34 10.05
CA ILE A 128 -17.30 5.38 11.16
C ILE A 128 -18.72 5.17 11.69
N SER A 129 -19.51 6.24 11.87
CA SER A 129 -20.93 6.12 12.26
C SER A 129 -21.82 5.41 11.22
N THR A 130 -21.33 5.22 10.00
CA THR A 130 -22.00 4.43 8.95
C THR A 130 -21.47 2.97 8.91
N GLY A 131 -20.61 2.58 9.85
CA GLY A 131 -20.06 1.23 9.95
C GLY A 131 -18.80 0.98 9.12
N ILE A 132 -18.17 2.03 8.56
CA ILE A 132 -16.96 1.93 7.76
C ILE A 132 -15.72 2.03 8.67
N PRO A 133 -14.88 0.99 8.80
CA PRO A 133 -13.65 1.09 9.57
C PRO A 133 -12.62 1.98 8.87
N VAL A 134 -11.99 2.88 9.63
CA VAL A 134 -10.99 3.83 9.11
C VAL A 134 -9.63 3.63 9.77
N LEU A 135 -8.60 3.49 8.94
CA LEU A 135 -7.18 3.61 9.29
C LEU A 135 -6.79 5.08 9.10
N GLY A 136 -6.45 5.78 10.18
CA GLY A 136 -6.01 7.17 10.09
C GLY A 136 -4.56 7.28 9.62
N HIS A 137 -4.15 8.45 9.11
CA HIS A 137 -2.77 8.70 8.70
C HIS A 137 -2.33 10.13 9.10
N VAL A 138 -1.22 10.24 9.85
CA VAL A 138 -0.54 11.49 10.25
C VAL A 138 0.95 11.44 9.95
N GLY A 139 1.61 12.60 10.07
CA GLY A 139 3.01 12.77 9.68
C GLY A 139 3.05 13.36 8.29
N PHE A 140 3.90 12.83 7.43
CA PHE A 140 3.89 13.20 6.02
C PHE A 140 2.70 12.53 5.31
N THR A 141 1.74 13.33 4.87
CA THR A 141 0.58 12.87 4.08
C THR A 141 0.81 13.21 2.61
N PRO A 142 1.15 12.25 1.73
CA PRO A 142 1.49 12.50 0.33
C PRO A 142 0.45 13.30 -0.45
N GLN A 143 -0.84 13.18 -0.12
CA GLN A 143 -1.90 13.96 -0.76
C GLN A 143 -1.85 15.47 -0.45
N SER A 144 -1.00 15.86 0.50
CA SER A 144 -0.71 17.26 0.84
C SER A 144 0.69 17.69 0.43
N VAL A 145 1.37 16.95 -0.46
CA VAL A 145 2.79 17.20 -0.84
C VAL A 145 3.06 18.66 -1.25
N ASN A 146 2.14 19.30 -1.98
CA ASN A 146 2.28 20.69 -2.42
C ASN A 146 2.16 21.68 -1.24
N ALA A 147 1.24 21.42 -0.31
CA ALA A 147 1.09 22.24 0.90
C ALA A 147 2.28 22.06 1.87
N LEU A 148 2.87 20.86 1.90
CA LEU A 148 4.03 20.52 2.72
C LEU A 148 5.37 20.95 2.08
N GLY A 149 5.37 21.37 0.81
CA GLY A 149 6.56 21.79 0.08
C GLY A 149 7.50 20.62 -0.27
N GLY A 150 6.93 19.47 -0.63
CA GLY A 150 7.64 18.25 -1.03
C GLY A 150 7.75 17.18 0.06
N ASN A 151 8.50 16.12 -0.23
CA ASN A 151 8.69 14.96 0.65
C ASN A 151 9.63 15.29 1.82
N ARG A 152 9.07 15.90 2.88
CA ARG A 152 9.83 16.40 4.03
C ARG A 152 9.48 15.64 5.30
N VAL A 153 10.51 15.35 6.09
CA VAL A 153 10.34 14.80 7.46
C VAL A 153 9.56 15.78 8.34
N GLN A 154 8.50 15.28 8.98
CA GLN A 154 7.60 16.03 9.86
C GLN A 154 8.01 15.90 11.33
N GLY A 155 7.56 16.79 12.20
CA GLY A 155 7.81 16.67 13.65
C GLY A 155 9.26 16.94 14.10
N LYS A 156 10.05 17.69 13.32
CA LYS A 156 11.47 17.98 13.64
C LYS A 156 11.70 18.88 14.87
N THR A 157 10.65 19.51 15.40
CA THR A 157 10.72 20.36 16.60
C THR A 157 9.76 19.82 17.65
N ALA A 158 10.03 20.10 18.93
CA ALA A 158 9.17 19.65 20.02
C ALA A 158 7.71 20.15 19.88
N LEU A 159 7.51 21.36 19.32
CA LEU A 159 6.18 21.89 19.03
C LEU A 159 5.49 21.06 17.94
N ALA A 160 6.15 20.86 16.80
CA ALA A 160 5.58 20.07 15.70
C ALA A 160 5.32 18.60 16.10
N ALA A 161 6.17 18.02 16.96
CA ALA A 161 5.96 16.68 17.50
C ALA A 161 4.72 16.61 18.40
N LYS A 162 4.49 17.62 19.26
CA LYS A 162 3.28 17.73 20.09
C LYS A 162 2.03 17.94 19.25
N ASP A 163 2.12 18.71 18.17
CA ASP A 163 1.01 18.91 17.24
C ASP A 163 0.63 17.59 16.53
N LEU A 164 1.62 16.82 16.08
CA LEU A 164 1.39 15.48 15.50
C LEU A 164 0.79 14.51 16.53
N LEU A 165 1.24 14.55 17.79
CA LEU A 165 0.63 13.76 18.85
C LEU A 165 -0.84 14.13 19.07
N SER A 166 -1.17 15.43 19.07
CA SER A 166 -2.56 15.88 19.18
C SER A 166 -3.40 15.36 18.01
N GLN A 167 -2.90 15.48 16.78
CA GLN A 167 -3.58 14.98 15.58
C GLN A 167 -3.81 13.47 15.63
N ALA A 168 -2.82 12.69 16.09
CA ALA A 168 -2.94 11.25 16.27
C ALA A 168 -3.99 10.89 17.32
N LYS A 169 -4.02 11.62 18.45
CA LYS A 169 -5.07 11.47 19.48
C LYS A 169 -6.45 11.84 18.94
N ASP A 170 -6.56 12.89 18.13
CA ASP A 170 -7.83 13.28 17.52
C ASP A 170 -8.36 12.19 16.58
N LEU A 171 -7.49 11.57 15.77
CA LEU A 171 -7.86 10.41 14.94
C LEU A 171 -8.32 9.21 15.78
N GLN A 172 -7.62 8.91 16.87
CA GLN A 172 -8.08 7.88 17.81
C GLN A 172 -9.47 8.22 18.38
N ASN A 173 -9.66 9.46 18.83
CA ASN A 173 -10.88 9.91 19.51
C ASN A 173 -12.11 9.87 18.59
N VAL A 174 -11.95 10.17 17.29
CA VAL A 174 -13.06 10.03 16.32
C VAL A 174 -13.34 8.56 15.96
N GLY A 175 -12.48 7.63 16.36
CA GLY A 175 -12.74 6.19 16.30
C GLY A 175 -11.88 5.40 15.31
N CYS A 176 -10.83 5.99 14.72
CA CYS A 176 -9.90 5.23 13.86
C CYS A 176 -9.38 3.99 14.58
N PHE A 177 -9.36 2.84 13.91
CA PHE A 177 -9.02 1.58 14.58
C PHE A 177 -7.52 1.39 14.78
N ALA A 178 -6.71 2.13 14.01
CA ALA A 178 -5.25 2.23 14.06
C ALA A 178 -4.84 3.53 13.34
N VAL A 179 -3.57 3.91 13.46
CA VAL A 179 -3.03 5.14 12.84
C VAL A 179 -1.68 4.85 12.16
N VAL A 180 -1.55 5.20 10.89
CA VAL A 180 -0.26 5.25 10.17
C VAL A 180 0.49 6.50 10.58
N ILE A 181 1.80 6.35 10.82
CA ILE A 181 2.72 7.45 11.11
C ILE A 181 3.83 7.42 10.06
N GLU A 182 3.90 8.45 9.23
CA GLU A 182 4.82 8.50 8.10
C GLU A 182 5.87 9.62 8.23
N LEU A 183 7.13 9.25 7.97
CA LEU A 183 8.26 10.16 7.79
C LEU A 183 8.45 11.16 8.95
N VAL A 184 8.62 10.62 10.17
CA VAL A 184 8.87 11.38 11.40
C VAL A 184 10.15 10.89 12.09
N PRO A 185 10.82 11.70 12.94
CA PRO A 185 11.88 11.21 13.81
C PRO A 185 11.42 10.03 14.67
N SER A 186 12.34 9.12 14.98
CA SER A 186 11.99 7.87 15.70
C SER A 186 11.41 8.17 17.10
N GLU A 187 11.90 9.20 17.76
CA GLU A 187 11.41 9.68 19.05
C GLU A 187 9.95 10.16 18.98
N VAL A 188 9.55 10.73 17.85
CA VAL A 188 8.15 11.15 17.61
C VAL A 188 7.26 9.93 17.37
N GLY A 189 7.73 8.96 16.60
CA GLY A 189 7.02 7.69 16.41
C GLY A 189 6.81 6.92 17.71
N ALA A 190 7.85 6.85 18.56
CA ALA A 190 7.77 6.28 19.90
C ALA A 190 6.78 7.05 20.79
N LEU A 191 6.92 8.38 20.89
CA LEU A 191 6.04 9.25 21.67
C LEU A 191 4.56 9.05 21.32
N ILE A 192 4.23 9.05 20.03
CA ILE A 192 2.84 8.83 19.58
C ILE A 192 2.37 7.43 19.95
N THR A 193 3.19 6.40 19.72
CA THR A 193 2.82 5.01 19.98
C THR A 193 2.52 4.75 21.46
N GLU A 194 3.32 5.31 22.36
CA GLU A 194 3.15 5.22 23.81
C GLU A 194 1.91 5.95 24.33
N ASN A 195 1.42 6.96 23.59
CA ASN A 195 0.32 7.82 24.01
C ASN A 195 -1.03 7.50 23.33
N LEU A 196 -1.06 6.49 22.45
CA LEU A 196 -2.28 6.01 21.79
C LEU A 196 -2.66 4.63 22.35
N ASP A 197 -3.96 4.42 22.56
CA ASP A 197 -4.56 3.13 22.90
C ASP A 197 -4.75 2.25 21.67
N VAL A 198 -4.89 2.86 20.48
CA VAL A 198 -4.97 2.15 19.21
C VAL A 198 -3.57 1.83 18.67
N PRO A 199 -3.42 0.78 17.84
CA PRO A 199 -2.15 0.46 17.21
C PRO A 199 -1.64 1.55 16.28
N THR A 200 -0.32 1.75 16.28
CA THR A 200 0.38 2.59 15.30
C THR A 200 1.11 1.74 14.26
N ILE A 201 1.11 2.17 13.00
CA ILE A 201 1.84 1.50 11.91
C ILE A 201 2.82 2.51 11.31
N GLY A 202 4.12 2.28 11.52
CA GLY A 202 5.16 3.20 11.08
C GLY A 202 5.60 2.96 9.63
N ILE A 203 5.95 4.04 8.93
CA ILE A 203 6.72 4.01 7.69
C ILE A 203 7.72 5.16 7.72
N GLY A 204 9.00 4.83 7.96
CA GLY A 204 10.00 5.85 8.28
C GLY A 204 9.72 6.58 9.59
N ALA A 205 9.21 5.88 10.61
CA ALA A 205 8.84 6.42 11.92
C ALA A 205 9.54 5.70 13.11
N GLY A 206 10.60 4.95 12.84
CA GLY A 206 11.31 4.15 13.85
C GLY A 206 10.65 2.80 14.15
N SER A 207 11.31 1.97 14.96
CA SER A 207 10.89 0.60 15.29
C SER A 207 9.85 0.50 16.41
N ASP A 208 9.64 1.60 17.14
CA ASP A 208 8.80 1.59 18.34
C ASP A 208 7.30 1.58 18.05
N CYS A 209 6.89 1.92 16.82
CA CYS A 209 5.50 1.74 16.36
C CYS A 209 5.02 0.29 16.50
N ASP A 210 3.73 0.08 16.76
CA ASP A 210 3.13 -1.25 16.96
C ASP A 210 3.18 -2.15 15.70
N GLY A 211 3.48 -1.56 14.55
CA GLY A 211 3.69 -2.25 13.29
C GLY A 211 4.50 -1.43 12.31
N GLN A 212 4.74 -2.02 11.14
CA GLN A 212 5.46 -1.37 10.05
C GLN A 212 4.72 -1.60 8.74
N ILE A 213 4.76 -0.60 7.86
CA ILE A 213 4.31 -0.71 6.48
C ILE A 213 5.40 -0.25 5.52
N LEU A 214 5.51 -0.94 4.38
CA LEU A 214 6.33 -0.51 3.24
C LEU A 214 5.55 -0.70 1.94
N VAL A 215 5.90 0.09 0.93
CA VAL A 215 5.50 -0.17 -0.45
C VAL A 215 6.18 -1.46 -0.92
N THR A 216 5.40 -2.42 -1.39
CA THR A 216 5.93 -3.76 -1.76
C THR A 216 6.93 -3.68 -2.92
N ASP A 217 6.68 -2.81 -3.90
CA ASP A 217 7.60 -2.61 -5.03
C ASP A 217 8.94 -2.02 -4.59
N ASP A 218 8.95 -1.16 -3.56
CA ASP A 218 10.18 -0.66 -2.93
C ASP A 218 10.90 -1.77 -2.14
N LEU A 219 10.14 -2.54 -1.34
CA LEU A 219 10.66 -3.66 -0.55
C LEU A 219 11.33 -4.72 -1.41
N LEU A 220 10.72 -5.05 -2.55
CA LEU A 220 11.22 -6.07 -3.49
C LEU A 220 12.23 -5.51 -4.51
N GLY A 221 12.54 -4.22 -4.46
CA GLY A 221 13.45 -3.58 -5.42
C GLY A 221 12.93 -3.66 -6.86
N LYS A 222 11.61 -3.67 -7.04
CA LYS A 222 10.95 -3.63 -8.35
C LYS A 222 10.88 -2.21 -8.90
N PHE A 223 10.60 -1.23 -8.03
CA PHE A 223 10.69 0.19 -8.38
C PHE A 223 12.14 0.66 -8.25
N MET A 224 12.72 1.13 -9.37
CA MET A 224 14.14 1.48 -9.46
C MET A 224 14.40 2.99 -9.56
N ASP A 225 13.40 3.78 -9.93
CA ASP A 225 13.55 5.22 -10.18
C ASP A 225 13.91 6.00 -8.91
N PHE A 226 13.45 5.52 -7.75
CA PHE A 226 13.75 6.11 -6.45
C PHE A 226 13.76 5.03 -5.36
N LYS A 227 14.61 5.22 -4.35
CA LYS A 227 14.62 4.41 -3.14
C LYS A 227 14.55 5.33 -1.92
N PRO A 228 13.44 5.34 -1.16
CA PRO A 228 13.37 6.09 0.08
C PRO A 228 14.46 5.62 1.08
N SER A 229 15.04 6.56 1.83
CA SER A 229 16.16 6.26 2.75
C SER A 229 15.78 5.30 3.89
N PHE A 230 14.50 5.24 4.27
CA PHE A 230 13.98 4.35 5.29
C PHE A 230 13.65 2.93 4.77
N VAL A 231 13.77 2.68 3.46
CA VAL A 231 13.46 1.38 2.86
C VAL A 231 14.67 0.45 2.91
N LYS A 232 14.46 -0.75 3.48
CA LYS A 232 15.33 -1.91 3.28
C LYS A 232 14.78 -2.77 2.14
N ARG A 233 15.60 -3.00 1.11
CA ARG A 233 15.30 -3.97 0.05
C ARG A 233 15.58 -5.38 0.52
N TYR A 234 14.67 -6.30 0.22
CA TYR A 234 14.78 -7.74 0.48
C TYR A 234 15.00 -8.54 -0.81
N ALA A 235 14.83 -7.90 -1.97
CA ALA A 235 15.15 -8.43 -3.29
C ALA A 235 15.52 -7.26 -4.23
N GLU A 236 16.04 -7.59 -5.42
CA GLU A 236 16.35 -6.64 -6.49
C GLU A 236 15.62 -7.06 -7.78
N LEU A 237 14.29 -7.17 -7.70
CA LEU A 237 13.48 -7.74 -8.79
C LEU A 237 13.53 -6.92 -10.09
N GLY A 238 13.69 -5.59 -10.01
CA GLY A 238 13.84 -4.74 -11.19
C GLY A 238 15.09 -5.11 -11.99
N LYS A 239 16.24 -5.18 -11.31
CA LYS A 239 17.50 -5.61 -11.92
C LYS A 239 17.43 -7.04 -12.46
N ASN A 240 16.89 -7.97 -11.67
CA ASN A 240 16.75 -9.36 -12.09
C ASN A 240 15.86 -9.48 -13.35
N THR A 241 14.84 -8.64 -13.46
CA THR A 241 13.97 -8.59 -14.65
C THR A 241 14.75 -8.08 -15.87
N GLU A 242 15.49 -6.98 -15.74
CA GLU A 242 16.31 -6.46 -16.84
C GLU A 242 17.35 -7.48 -17.32
N ASP A 243 18.05 -8.13 -16.39
CA ASP A 243 19.10 -9.10 -16.72
C ASP A 243 18.49 -10.32 -17.42
N ALA A 244 17.38 -10.87 -16.90
CA ALA A 244 16.68 -11.99 -17.54
C ALA A 244 16.15 -11.64 -18.94
N VAL A 245 15.67 -10.41 -19.15
CA VAL A 245 15.20 -9.95 -20.47
C VAL A 245 16.38 -9.78 -21.43
N LYS A 246 17.53 -9.28 -20.98
CA LYS A 246 18.76 -9.20 -21.80
C LYS A 246 19.23 -10.58 -22.24
N ASP A 247 19.22 -11.55 -21.33
CA ASP A 247 19.57 -12.93 -21.63
C ASP A 247 18.61 -13.53 -22.67
N PHE A 248 17.30 -13.33 -22.51
CA PHE A 248 16.31 -13.78 -23.50
C PHE A 248 16.50 -13.11 -24.88
N ILE A 249 16.77 -11.81 -24.92
CA ILE A 249 17.09 -11.08 -26.17
C ILE A 249 18.30 -11.71 -26.85
N TYR A 250 19.37 -11.96 -26.09
CA TYR A 250 20.58 -12.57 -26.60
C TYR A 250 20.31 -13.98 -27.14
N ASP A 251 19.53 -14.79 -26.43
CA ASP A 251 19.19 -16.15 -26.87
C ASP A 251 18.38 -16.15 -28.17
N VAL A 252 17.39 -15.26 -28.31
CA VAL A 252 16.60 -15.13 -29.55
C VAL A 252 17.48 -14.65 -30.71
N GLN A 253 18.29 -13.62 -30.50
CA GLN A 253 19.12 -13.03 -31.56
C GLN A 253 20.21 -13.98 -32.07
N ASN A 254 20.65 -14.93 -31.24
CA ASN A 254 21.68 -15.90 -31.60
C ASN A 254 21.11 -17.29 -31.93
N GLY A 255 19.78 -17.42 -32.07
CA GLY A 255 19.12 -18.70 -32.37
C GLY A 255 19.29 -19.77 -31.29
N LYS A 256 19.54 -19.34 -30.03
CA LYS A 256 19.58 -20.22 -28.85
C LYS A 256 18.20 -20.44 -28.25
N TYR A 257 17.19 -19.66 -28.64
CA TYR A 257 15.79 -19.90 -28.29
C TYR A 257 14.87 -19.67 -29.52
N PRO A 258 13.85 -20.53 -29.73
CA PRO A 258 13.59 -21.77 -29.01
C PRO A 258 14.55 -22.90 -29.42
N GLN A 259 14.83 -23.81 -28.49
CA GLN A 259 15.49 -25.08 -28.74
C GLN A 259 14.49 -26.14 -29.27
N VAL A 260 15.01 -27.30 -29.67
CA VAL A 260 14.21 -28.42 -30.19
C VAL A 260 13.15 -28.88 -29.19
N ASN A 261 13.47 -28.95 -27.90
CA ASN A 261 12.53 -29.35 -26.84
C ASN A 261 11.48 -28.27 -26.50
N GLU A 262 11.65 -27.05 -27.02
CA GLU A 262 10.74 -25.92 -26.88
C GLU A 262 9.94 -25.68 -28.17
N SER A 263 10.07 -26.60 -29.13
CA SER A 263 9.47 -26.53 -30.47
C SER A 263 8.57 -27.74 -30.72
N PHE A 264 7.59 -27.56 -31.61
CA PHE A 264 6.73 -28.64 -32.10
C PHE A 264 7.09 -28.95 -33.55
N PHE A 265 7.10 -30.24 -33.91
CA PHE A 265 7.46 -30.70 -35.24
C PHE A 265 6.28 -31.43 -35.89
N MET A 266 6.08 -31.22 -37.19
CA MET A 266 5.16 -32.04 -37.97
C MET A 266 5.71 -33.47 -38.10
N ALA A 267 4.82 -34.44 -38.26
CA ALA A 267 5.23 -35.75 -38.74
C ALA A 267 5.88 -35.61 -40.13
N GLU A 268 6.97 -36.32 -40.35
CA GLU A 268 7.81 -36.20 -41.55
C GLU A 268 7.02 -36.27 -42.88
N PRO A 269 6.03 -37.17 -43.06
CA PRO A 269 5.25 -37.24 -44.30
C PRO A 269 4.37 -36.00 -44.57
N GLU A 270 3.92 -35.31 -43.53
CA GLU A 270 3.15 -34.07 -43.69
C GLU A 270 4.07 -32.87 -43.96
N ALA A 271 5.26 -32.84 -43.33
CA ALA A 271 6.26 -31.81 -43.58
C ALA A 271 6.73 -31.81 -45.04
N GLU A 272 6.93 -32.99 -45.65
CA GLU A 272 7.33 -33.12 -47.06
C GLU A 272 6.32 -32.51 -48.05
N LYS A 273 5.02 -32.48 -47.71
CA LYS A 273 3.97 -31.89 -48.57
C LYS A 273 4.12 -30.37 -48.70
N LEU A 274 4.73 -29.69 -47.73
CA LEU A 274 4.92 -28.23 -47.77
C LEU A 274 5.82 -27.78 -48.94
N ASN A 275 6.73 -28.65 -49.38
CA ASN A 275 7.69 -28.35 -50.44
C ASN A 275 7.23 -28.80 -51.83
N LYS A 276 6.07 -29.46 -51.93
CA LYS A 276 5.46 -29.84 -53.22
C LYS A 276 4.59 -28.67 -53.71
N ARG A 277 5.08 -27.96 -54.72
CA ARG A 277 4.28 -26.97 -55.49
C ARG A 277 3.17 -27.63 -56.27
#